data_AF-A0A1F9Z621-F1
#
_entry.id   AF-A0A1F9Z621-F1
#
_cell.length_a   1.000
_cell.length_b   1.000
_cell.length_c   1.000
_cell.angle_alpha   90.00
_cell.angle_beta   90.00
_cell.angle_gamma   90.00
#
_symmetry.space_group_name_H-M   'P 1'
#
loop_
_entity.id
_entity.type
_entity.pdbx_description
1 polymer ?
#
loop_
_entity_poly.entity_id
_entity_poly.type
_entity_poly.pdbx_seq_one_letter_code
_entity_poly.pdbx_strand_id
1 'polypeptide(L)'
;MINFDEYSLKLLEEAKRFLEKAKTENSDDGVNAYLNASLLLSFCSLEAFINSIVCEFCDCQSIFTVYEKAFLKEKKVCFKHGEFIISNELKMSRLKERIELLYHRFNKIKLKQSDVWWQHLLNGIDLRNELIHPKKTYILSIQDVENVLKSIISCIDILFKAVYKKKFPTANKGVDSTLGF
;
A
#
# COMPACT_ATOMS: atom_id res chain seq x y z
N MET A 1 0.55 19.26 -5.42
CA MET A 1 0.16 18.30 -4.37
C MET A 1 -1.22 17.67 -4.59
N ILE A 2 -2.12 18.26 -5.38
CA ILE A 2 -3.52 17.77 -5.57
C ILE A 2 -3.63 16.45 -6.39
N ASN A 3 -2.61 16.03 -7.15
CA ASN A 3 -2.75 14.94 -8.13
C ASN A 3 -2.54 13.51 -7.56
N PHE A 4 -1.68 13.33 -6.54
CA PHE A 4 -1.32 11.98 -6.05
C PHE A 4 -2.39 11.34 -5.16
N ASP A 5 -3.07 12.12 -4.33
CA ASP A 5 -4.13 11.59 -3.45
C ASP A 5 -5.37 11.20 -4.26
N GLU A 6 -5.75 12.01 -5.26
CA GLU A 6 -6.83 11.68 -6.20
C GLU A 6 -6.51 10.42 -7.00
N TYR A 7 -5.27 10.29 -7.49
CA TYR A 7 -4.82 9.10 -8.21
C TYR A 7 -4.84 7.86 -7.31
N SER A 8 -4.35 7.97 -6.07
CA SER A 8 -4.35 6.87 -5.10
C SER A 8 -5.78 6.40 -4.79
N LEU A 9 -6.69 7.35 -4.59
CA LEU A 9 -8.12 7.07 -4.39
C LEU A 9 -8.75 6.41 -5.62
N LYS A 10 -8.43 6.89 -6.82
CA LYS A 10 -8.94 6.31 -8.06
C LYS A 10 -8.53 4.84 -8.19
N LEU A 11 -7.26 4.51 -7.96
CA LEU A 11 -6.77 3.12 -7.97
C LEU A 11 -7.50 2.24 -6.94
N LEU A 12 -7.76 2.79 -5.75
CA LEU A 12 -8.51 2.07 -4.72
C LEU A 12 -9.94 1.77 -5.16
N GLU A 13 -10.63 2.75 -5.74
CA GLU A 13 -12.00 2.57 -6.24
C GLU A 13 -12.05 1.61 -7.43
N GLU A 14 -11.07 1.64 -8.34
CA GLU A 14 -10.94 0.66 -9.41
C GLU A 14 -10.74 -0.76 -8.85
N ALA A 15 -9.86 -0.91 -7.84
CA ALA A 15 -9.64 -2.20 -7.19
C ALA A 15 -10.92 -2.76 -6.57
N LYS A 16 -11.69 -1.92 -5.85
CA LYS A 16 -13.00 -2.29 -5.30
C LYS A 16 -13.97 -2.69 -6.40
N ARG A 17 -14.01 -1.92 -7.49
CA ARG A 17 -14.93 -2.18 -8.60
C ARG A 17 -14.66 -3.53 -9.25
N PHE A 18 -13.39 -3.90 -9.44
CA PHE A 18 -13.05 -5.20 -9.97
C PHE A 18 -13.42 -6.35 -9.02
N LEU A 19 -13.33 -6.15 -7.70
CA LEU A 19 -13.85 -7.14 -6.74
C LEU A 19 -15.37 -7.32 -6.88
N GLU A 20 -16.13 -6.23 -7.05
CA GLU A 20 -17.58 -6.31 -7.30
C GLU A 20 -17.89 -7.06 -8.60
N LYS A 21 -17.17 -6.76 -9.69
CA LYS A 21 -17.34 -7.47 -10.97
C LYS A 21 -17.04 -8.96 -10.85
N ALA A 22 -15.99 -9.34 -10.12
CA ALA A 22 -15.67 -10.73 -9.86
C ALA A 22 -16.81 -11.48 -9.14
N LYS A 23 -17.58 -10.79 -8.28
CA LYS A 23 -18.72 -11.40 -7.56
C LYS A 23 -19.95 -11.67 -8.45
N THR A 24 -20.06 -11.00 -9.59
CA THR A 24 -21.21 -11.12 -10.52
C THR A 24 -20.86 -11.78 -11.85
N GLU A 25 -19.59 -12.11 -12.06
CA GLU A 25 -19.10 -12.76 -13.27
C GLU A 25 -19.40 -14.26 -13.23
N ASN A 26 -19.74 -14.83 -14.38
CA ASN A 26 -20.17 -16.24 -14.49
C ASN A 26 -19.07 -17.14 -15.05
N SER A 27 -18.06 -16.56 -15.72
CA SER A 27 -16.93 -17.30 -16.28
C SER A 27 -15.76 -17.34 -15.29
N ASP A 28 -15.18 -18.52 -15.07
CA ASP A 28 -14.01 -18.67 -14.20
C ASP A 28 -12.83 -17.79 -14.66
N ASP A 29 -12.60 -17.70 -15.97
CA ASP A 29 -11.57 -16.83 -16.54
C ASP A 29 -11.84 -15.35 -16.26
N GLY A 30 -13.09 -14.90 -16.37
CA GLY A 30 -13.50 -13.53 -16.06
C GLY A 30 -13.35 -13.21 -14.58
N VAL A 31 -13.79 -14.13 -13.70
CA VAL A 31 -13.62 -14.01 -12.24
C VAL A 31 -12.14 -13.84 -11.90
N ASN A 32 -11.29 -14.74 -12.42
CA ASN A 32 -9.85 -14.69 -12.18
C ASN A 32 -9.21 -13.39 -12.69
N ALA A 33 -9.58 -12.93 -13.88
CA ALA A 33 -9.07 -11.67 -14.44
C ALA A 33 -9.43 -10.47 -13.55
N TYR A 34 -10.67 -10.40 -13.08
CA TYR A 34 -11.12 -9.34 -12.19
C TYR A 34 -10.47 -9.41 -10.79
N LEU A 35 -10.28 -10.61 -10.23
CA LEU A 35 -9.56 -10.78 -8.96
C LEU A 35 -8.09 -10.37 -9.08
N ASN A 36 -7.42 -10.74 -10.17
CA ASN A 36 -6.04 -10.32 -10.44
C ASN A 36 -5.93 -8.79 -10.54
N ALA A 37 -6.84 -8.16 -11.30
CA ALA A 37 -6.88 -6.71 -11.44
C ALA A 37 -7.13 -6.02 -10.10
N SER A 38 -8.11 -6.50 -9.32
CA SER A 38 -8.43 -5.98 -8.00
C SER A 38 -7.24 -6.05 -7.05
N LEU A 39 -6.58 -7.21 -6.97
CA LEU A 39 -5.41 -7.42 -6.12
C LEU A 39 -4.27 -6.46 -6.49
N LEU A 40 -3.89 -6.40 -7.77
CA LEU A 40 -2.78 -5.55 -8.22
C LEU A 40 -3.06 -4.07 -7.99
N LEU A 41 -4.26 -3.59 -8.37
CA LEU A 41 -4.64 -2.18 -8.20
C LEU A 41 -4.72 -1.78 -6.73
N SER A 42 -5.13 -2.70 -5.84
CA SER A 42 -5.13 -2.43 -4.40
C SER A 42 -3.72 -2.15 -3.86
N PHE A 43 -2.71 -2.89 -4.33
CA PHE A 43 -1.31 -2.64 -3.98
C PHE A 43 -0.75 -1.38 -4.64
N CYS A 44 -1.12 -1.09 -5.90
CA CYS A 44 -0.77 0.18 -6.53
C CYS A 44 -1.31 1.37 -5.72
N SER A 45 -2.55 1.29 -5.25
CA SER A 45 -3.15 2.29 -4.36
C SER A 45 -2.36 2.43 -3.05
N LEU A 46 -2.05 1.32 -2.37
CA LEU A 46 -1.30 1.35 -1.11
C LEU A 46 0.07 2.02 -1.26
N GLU A 47 0.84 1.62 -2.28
CA GLU A 47 2.14 2.23 -2.59
C GLU A 47 2.00 3.72 -2.90
N ALA A 48 0.97 4.12 -3.66
CA ALA A 48 0.71 5.52 -3.98
C ALA A 48 0.41 6.36 -2.73
N PHE A 49 -0.40 5.85 -1.78
CA PHE A 49 -0.64 6.52 -0.50
C PHE A 49 0.63 6.65 0.34
N ILE A 50 1.43 5.59 0.42
CA ILE A 50 2.70 5.63 1.15
C ILE A 50 3.64 6.65 0.51
N ASN A 51 3.73 6.66 -0.82
CA ASN A 51 4.53 7.64 -1.55
C ASN A 51 4.04 9.07 -1.32
N SER A 52 2.72 9.29 -1.24
CA SER A 52 2.14 10.61 -0.92
C SER A 52 2.60 11.10 0.46
N ILE A 53 2.45 10.26 1.49
CA ILE A 53 2.93 10.55 2.86
C ILE A 53 4.45 10.83 2.86
N VAL A 54 5.22 10.00 2.16
CA VAL A 54 6.68 10.15 2.07
C VAL A 54 7.05 11.49 1.41
N CYS A 55 6.38 11.87 0.32
CA CYS A 55 6.60 13.14 -0.37
C CYS A 55 6.29 14.35 0.54
N GLU A 56 5.22 14.28 1.33
CA GLU A 56 4.83 15.38 2.22
C GLU A 56 5.80 15.56 3.40
N PHE A 57 6.27 14.46 4.01
CA PHE A 57 7.01 14.54 5.27
C PHE A 57 8.52 14.32 5.17
N CYS A 58 9.05 13.66 4.12
CA CYS A 58 10.48 13.37 4.08
C CYS A 58 11.35 14.61 3.93
N ASP A 59 10.83 15.72 3.40
CA ASP A 59 11.60 16.96 3.27
C ASP A 59 11.56 17.80 4.56
N CYS A 60 10.74 17.43 5.54
CA CYS A 60 10.81 17.99 6.89
C CYS A 60 12.10 17.53 7.59
N GLN A 61 12.98 18.47 7.92
CA GLN A 61 14.36 18.18 8.34
C GLN A 61 14.46 17.50 9.71
N SER A 62 13.44 17.61 10.57
CA SER A 62 13.44 17.11 11.95
C SER A 62 12.78 15.74 12.14
N ILE A 63 12.05 15.21 11.15
CA ILE A 63 11.28 13.97 11.33
C ILE A 63 12.13 12.73 11.07
N PHE A 64 12.87 12.71 9.97
CA PHE A 64 13.60 11.53 9.49
C PHE A 64 15.10 11.82 9.34
N THR A 65 15.92 10.83 9.68
CA THR A 65 17.35 10.85 9.36
C THR A 65 17.59 10.67 7.86
N VAL A 66 18.79 10.98 7.36
CA VAL A 66 19.14 10.77 5.94
C VAL A 66 18.94 9.32 5.48
N TYR A 67 19.22 8.34 6.35
CA TYR A 67 19.05 6.92 6.06
C TYR A 67 17.58 6.54 5.91
N GLU A 68 16.72 7.08 6.78
CA GLU A 68 15.28 6.82 6.73
C GLU A 68 14.62 7.49 5.55
N LYS A 69 15.01 8.74 5.24
CA LYS A 69 14.57 9.43 4.03
C LYS A 69 14.94 8.63 2.79
N ALA A 70 16.17 8.15 2.71
CA ALA A 70 16.63 7.33 1.60
C ALA A 70 15.86 6.01 1.52
N PHE A 71 15.62 5.35 2.66
CA PHE A 71 14.84 4.11 2.74
C PHE A 71 13.40 4.30 2.27
N LEU A 72 12.73 5.37 2.72
CA LEU A 72 11.35 5.69 2.36
C LEU A 72 11.20 6.15 0.91
N LYS A 73 12.17 6.90 0.38
CA LYS A 73 12.23 7.34 -1.03
C LYS A 73 12.79 6.27 -1.97
N GLU A 74 13.18 5.11 -1.45
CA GLU A 74 13.80 4.01 -2.19
C GLU A 74 15.05 4.44 -2.97
N LYS A 75 15.91 5.21 -2.31
CA LYS A 75 17.16 5.75 -2.84
C LYS A 75 18.35 5.25 -2.05
N LYS A 76 19.51 5.21 -2.69
CA LYS A 76 20.77 4.85 -2.05
C LYS A 76 21.39 6.05 -1.33
N VAL A 77 21.88 5.81 -0.11
CA VAL A 77 22.74 6.77 0.62
C VAL A 77 24.18 6.62 0.13
N CYS A 78 24.81 7.75 -0.18
CA CYS A 78 26.21 7.84 -0.56
C CYS A 78 26.95 8.78 0.38
N PHE A 79 28.24 8.57 0.56
CA PHE A 79 29.11 9.48 1.29
C PHE A 79 29.88 10.35 0.28
N LYS A 80 29.69 11.66 0.33
CA LYS A 80 30.40 12.62 -0.53
C LYS A 80 30.85 13.81 0.29
N HIS A 81 32.12 14.19 0.14
CA HIS A 81 32.72 15.38 0.77
C HIS A 81 32.49 15.48 2.29
N GLY A 82 32.55 14.36 3.02
CA GLY A 82 32.37 14.36 4.47
C GLY A 82 30.93 14.17 4.95
N GLU A 83 29.95 14.13 4.05
CA GLU A 83 28.53 14.06 4.40
C GLU A 83 27.81 12.85 3.77
N PHE A 84 26.81 12.34 4.48
CA PHE A 84 25.86 11.37 3.95
C PHE A 84 24.77 12.09 3.16
N ILE A 85 24.64 11.75 1.87
CA ILE A 85 23.65 12.32 0.95
C ILE A 85 22.79 11.24 0.32
N ILE A 86 21.59 11.60 -0.12
CA ILE A 86 20.69 10.73 -0.87
C ILE A 86 21.01 10.88 -2.37
N SER A 87 21.33 9.77 -3.03
CA SER A 87 21.59 9.73 -4.48
C SER A 87 20.32 9.46 -5.29
N ASN A 88 20.41 9.57 -6.62
CA ASN A 88 19.31 9.22 -7.52
C ASN A 88 19.22 7.71 -7.82
N GLU A 89 20.22 6.92 -7.43
CA GLU A 89 20.25 5.46 -7.62
C GLU A 89 19.07 4.80 -6.91
N LEU A 90 18.32 3.98 -7.64
CA LEU A 90 17.21 3.20 -7.09
C LEU A 90 17.75 2.14 -6.12
N LYS A 91 17.19 2.13 -4.92
CA LYS A 91 17.39 1.07 -3.93
C LYS A 91 16.04 0.75 -3.30
N MET A 92 15.34 -0.22 -3.89
CA MET A 92 14.01 -0.62 -3.45
C MET A 92 14.03 -1.13 -2.01
N SER A 93 13.02 -0.75 -1.24
CA SER A 93 12.81 -1.23 0.13
C SER A 93 11.52 -2.04 0.20
N ARG A 94 11.39 -2.94 1.17
CA ARG A 94 10.19 -3.76 1.26
C ARG A 94 9.01 -2.90 1.72
N LEU A 95 7.88 -3.01 1.03
CA LEU A 95 6.64 -2.31 1.37
C LEU A 95 6.29 -2.42 2.87
N LYS A 96 6.35 -3.64 3.43
CA LYS A 96 6.06 -3.87 4.86
C LYS A 96 6.95 -3.04 5.79
N GLU A 97 8.23 -2.93 5.48
CA GLU A 97 9.21 -2.24 6.32
C GLU A 97 9.02 -0.71 6.20
N ARG A 98 8.60 -0.20 5.03
CA ARG A 98 8.22 1.21 4.86
C ARG A 98 7.00 1.58 5.71
N ILE A 99 5.99 0.70 5.74
CA ILE A 99 4.79 0.88 6.59
C ILE A 99 5.17 0.89 8.08
N GLU A 100 5.98 -0.08 8.52
CA GLU A 100 6.45 -0.16 9.90
C GLU A 100 7.23 1.08 10.30
N LEU A 101 8.13 1.56 9.44
CA LEU A 101 8.93 2.76 9.67
C LEU A 101 8.06 4.00 9.81
N LEU A 102 7.12 4.23 8.88
CA LEU A 102 6.20 5.36 8.95
C LEU A 102 5.38 5.31 10.25
N TYR A 103 4.74 4.19 10.54
CA TYR A 103 3.93 4.04 11.74
C TYR A 103 4.74 4.30 13.02
N HIS A 104 5.92 3.68 13.11
CA HIS A 104 6.80 3.85 14.27
C HIS A 104 7.27 5.29 14.43
N ARG A 105 7.62 5.96 13.32
CA ARG A 105 8.18 7.30 13.39
C ARG A 105 7.18 8.32 13.97
N PHE A 106 5.90 8.21 13.59
CA PHE A 106 4.85 9.13 14.01
C PHE A 106 4.18 8.78 15.35
N ASN A 107 4.21 7.52 15.79
CA ASN A 107 3.59 7.10 17.05
C ASN A 107 4.59 6.68 18.15
N LYS A 108 5.88 6.52 17.83
CA LYS A 108 6.93 6.04 18.74
C LYS A 108 6.69 4.65 19.34
N ILE A 109 5.76 3.89 18.78
CA ILE A 109 5.45 2.50 19.15
C ILE A 109 5.58 1.60 17.92
N LYS A 110 5.75 0.30 18.12
CA LYS A 110 5.83 -0.68 17.03
C LYS A 110 4.43 -1.16 16.65
N LEU A 111 4.24 -1.52 15.38
CA LEU A 111 3.06 -2.25 14.95
C LEU A 111 2.97 -3.61 15.67
N LYS A 112 1.77 -3.97 16.09
CA LYS A 112 1.51 -5.28 16.67
C LYS A 112 1.44 -6.30 15.55
N GLN A 113 2.41 -7.20 15.52
CA GLN A 113 2.50 -8.22 14.48
C GLN A 113 1.28 -9.17 14.51
N SER A 114 0.65 -9.35 15.67
CA SER A 114 -0.55 -10.20 15.84
C SER A 114 -1.85 -9.59 15.33
N ASP A 115 -1.85 -8.33 14.87
CA ASP A 115 -3.09 -7.70 14.40
C ASP A 115 -3.60 -8.39 13.13
N VAL A 116 -4.89 -8.74 13.12
CA VAL A 116 -5.53 -9.49 12.03
C VAL A 116 -5.38 -8.79 10.68
N TRP A 117 -5.57 -7.46 10.64
CA TRP A 117 -5.39 -6.68 9.41
C TRP A 117 -3.93 -6.77 8.90
N TRP A 118 -2.95 -6.78 9.80
CA TRP A 118 -1.54 -6.86 9.41
C TRP A 118 -1.21 -8.23 8.83
N GLN A 119 -1.68 -9.30 9.45
CA GLN A 119 -1.52 -10.66 8.94
C GLN A 119 -2.16 -10.84 7.55
N HIS A 120 -3.38 -10.30 7.34
CA HIS A 120 -4.01 -10.31 6.03
C HIS A 120 -3.25 -9.49 4.99
N LEU A 121 -2.66 -8.36 5.37
CA LEU A 121 -1.83 -7.57 4.48
C LEU A 121 -0.55 -8.32 4.08
N LEU A 122 0.12 -8.97 5.04
CA LEU A 122 1.31 -9.78 4.76
C LEU A 122 0.99 -10.94 3.82
N ASN A 123 -0.10 -11.66 4.07
CA ASN A 123 -0.59 -12.70 3.15
C ASN A 123 -0.88 -12.11 1.76
N GLY A 124 -1.49 -10.93 1.69
CA GLY A 124 -1.72 -10.22 0.43
C GLY A 124 -0.44 -9.86 -0.32
N ILE A 125 0.61 -9.44 0.39
CA ILE A 125 1.92 -9.14 -0.22
C ILE A 125 2.48 -10.41 -0.84
N ASP A 126 2.38 -11.54 -0.16
CA ASP A 126 2.82 -12.83 -0.67
C ASP A 126 2.00 -13.27 -1.89
N LEU A 127 0.67 -13.11 -1.86
CA LEU A 127 -0.21 -13.36 -3.01
C LEU A 127 0.17 -12.51 -4.22
N ARG A 128 0.43 -11.20 -4.01
CA ARG A 128 0.87 -10.29 -5.07
C ARG A 128 2.22 -10.71 -5.64
N ASN A 129 3.15 -11.18 -4.80
CA ASN A 129 4.45 -11.65 -5.26
C ASN A 129 4.34 -12.92 -6.10
N GLU A 130 3.51 -13.88 -5.69
CA GLU A 130 3.23 -15.10 -6.45
C GLU A 130 2.52 -14.78 -7.78
N LEU A 131 1.67 -13.75 -7.84
CA LEU A 131 1.04 -13.32 -9.09
C LEU A 131 2.04 -12.67 -10.07
N ILE A 132 2.97 -11.85 -9.59
CA ILE A 132 3.95 -11.15 -10.43
C ILE A 132 5.12 -12.07 -10.83
N HIS A 133 5.49 -13.00 -9.95
CA HIS A 133 6.60 -13.93 -10.16
C HIS A 133 6.11 -15.37 -9.97
N PRO A 134 5.27 -15.87 -10.89
CA PRO A 134 4.61 -17.16 -10.73
C PRO A 134 5.62 -18.30 -10.74
N LYS A 135 5.68 -19.04 -9.63
CA LYS A 135 6.37 -20.33 -9.54
C LYS A 135 5.42 -21.52 -9.64
N LYS A 136 4.12 -21.25 -9.48
CA LYS A 136 3.01 -22.19 -9.57
C LYS A 136 1.75 -21.43 -9.98
N THR A 137 0.78 -22.14 -10.54
CA THR A 137 -0.56 -21.58 -10.76
C THR A 137 -1.24 -21.38 -9.41
N TYR A 138 -1.70 -20.16 -9.14
CA TYR A 138 -2.45 -19.82 -7.94
C TYR A 138 -3.87 -19.39 -8.33
N ILE A 139 -4.87 -19.99 -7.70
CA ILE A 139 -6.27 -19.63 -7.90
C ILE A 139 -6.66 -18.70 -6.75
N LEU A 140 -6.88 -17.42 -7.04
CA LEU A 140 -7.35 -16.45 -6.06
C LEU A 140 -8.83 -16.69 -5.76
N SER A 141 -9.20 -16.71 -4.49
CA SER A 141 -10.61 -16.65 -4.12
C SER A 141 -11.08 -15.20 -3.95
N ILE A 142 -12.38 -14.96 -4.14
CA ILE A 142 -13.02 -13.67 -3.83
C ILE A 142 -12.71 -13.25 -2.39
N GLN A 143 -12.75 -14.20 -1.45
CA GLN A 143 -12.51 -13.94 -0.03
C GLN A 143 -11.07 -13.50 0.24
N ASP A 144 -10.09 -14.08 -0.45
CA ASP A 144 -8.69 -13.67 -0.32
C ASP A 144 -8.51 -12.21 -0.71
N VAL A 145 -9.00 -11.84 -1.89
CA VAL A 145 -8.90 -10.47 -2.40
C VAL A 145 -9.69 -9.49 -1.53
N GLU A 146 -10.88 -9.86 -1.07
CA GLU A 146 -11.66 -9.04 -0.15
C GLU A 146 -10.94 -8.79 1.18
N ASN A 147 -10.32 -9.82 1.77
CA ASN A 147 -9.53 -9.68 2.99
C ASN A 147 -8.31 -8.78 2.79
N VAL A 148 -7.62 -8.93 1.67
CA VAL A 148 -6.48 -8.07 1.31
C VAL A 148 -6.94 -6.63 1.16
N LEU A 149 -8.04 -6.37 0.45
CA LEU A 149 -8.54 -5.01 0.22
C LEU A 149 -8.98 -4.34 1.53
N LYS A 150 -9.67 -5.07 2.42
CA LYS A 150 -9.99 -4.60 3.79
C LYS A 150 -8.73 -4.28 4.60
N SER A 151 -7.69 -5.11 4.50
CA SER A 151 -6.43 -4.91 5.20
C SER A 151 -5.67 -3.69 4.70
N ILE A 152 -5.69 -3.43 3.38
CA ILE A 152 -5.10 -2.25 2.76
C ILE A 152 -5.81 -0.98 3.22
N ILE A 153 -7.15 -0.96 3.19
CA ILE A 153 -7.92 0.18 3.69
C ILE A 153 -7.62 0.44 5.17
N SER A 154 -7.55 -0.62 5.97
CA SER A 154 -7.19 -0.53 7.39
C SER A 154 -5.77 0.01 7.58
N CYS A 155 -4.80 -0.46 6.77
CA CYS A 155 -3.42 0.04 6.79
C CYS A 155 -3.37 1.54 6.47
N ILE A 156 -4.07 1.98 5.42
CA ILE A 156 -4.13 3.40 5.03
C ILE A 156 -4.76 4.22 6.15
N ASP A 157 -5.88 3.78 6.72
CA ASP A 157 -6.53 4.47 7.84
C ASP A 157 -5.64 4.55 9.09
N ILE A 158 -4.90 3.49 9.40
CA ILE A 158 -3.94 3.46 10.51
C ILE A 158 -2.79 4.45 10.27
N LEU A 159 -2.24 4.49 9.05
CA LEU A 159 -1.20 5.46 8.70
C LEU A 159 -1.73 6.90 8.72
N PHE A 160 -2.96 7.13 8.23
CA PHE A 160 -3.59 8.45 8.28
C PHE A 160 -3.79 8.92 9.73
N LYS A 161 -4.26 8.04 10.60
CA LYS A 161 -4.39 8.34 12.05
C LYS A 161 -3.03 8.59 12.70
N ALA A 162 -2.00 7.85 12.31
CA ALA A 162 -0.65 8.03 12.84
C ALA A 162 -0.06 9.38 12.43
N VAL A 163 -0.13 9.70 11.13
CA VAL A 163 0.53 10.85 10.50
C VAL A 163 -0.27 12.13 10.68
N TYR A 164 -1.54 12.13 10.27
CA TYR A 164 -2.39 13.32 10.19
C TYR A 164 -3.31 13.51 11.40
N LYS A 165 -3.36 12.53 12.32
CA LYS A 165 -4.30 12.49 13.45
C LYS A 165 -5.78 12.56 12.99
N LYS A 166 -6.04 12.10 11.76
CA LYS A 166 -7.37 12.06 11.13
C LYS A 166 -7.63 10.66 10.57
N LYS A 167 -8.91 10.30 10.45
CA LYS A 167 -9.33 9.06 9.78
C LYS A 167 -9.13 9.20 8.27
N PHE A 168 -8.90 8.08 7.60
CA PHE A 168 -8.93 8.03 6.14
C PHE A 168 -10.39 8.26 5.66
N PRO A 169 -10.65 9.29 4.82
CA PRO A 169 -12.02 9.71 4.52
C PRO A 169 -12.93 8.64 3.95
N THR A 170 -12.40 7.69 3.17
CA THR A 170 -13.18 6.64 2.51
C THR A 170 -13.13 5.29 3.23
N ALA A 171 -12.50 5.21 4.41
CA ALA A 171 -12.38 3.95 5.16
C ALA A 171 -13.74 3.32 5.50
N ASN A 172 -14.74 4.14 5.82
CA ASN A 172 -16.08 3.68 6.20
C ASN A 172 -16.85 3.02 5.05
N LYS A 173 -16.44 3.25 3.79
CA LYS A 173 -17.05 2.60 2.63
C LYS A 173 -16.61 1.14 2.45
N GLY A 174 -15.64 0.68 3.25
CA GLY A 174 -15.13 -0.67 3.15
C GLY A 174 -14.72 -1.01 1.72
N VAL A 175 -15.17 -2.17 1.24
CA VAL A 175 -14.82 -2.70 -0.08
C VAL A 175 -15.77 -2.27 -1.19
N ASP A 176 -16.77 -1.44 -0.89
CA ASP A 176 -17.79 -1.02 -1.85
C ASP A 176 -17.27 0.18 -2.67
N SER A 177 -17.39 0.06 -3.99
CA SER A 177 -16.95 1.03 -4.98
C SER A 177 -17.98 2.13 -5.21
N THR A 178 -17.49 3.30 -5.59
CA THR A 178 -18.30 4.42 -6.12
C THR A 178 -18.42 4.43 -7.65
N LEU A 179 -17.69 3.55 -8.33
CA LEU A 179 -17.65 3.46 -9.80
C LEU A 179 -18.80 2.62 -10.34
N GLY A 180 -19.42 3.07 -11.43
CA GLY A 180 -20.59 2.41 -12.03
C GLY A 180 -20.34 1.53 -13.25
N PHE A 181 -19.11 1.43 -13.76
CA PHE A 181 -18.79 0.74 -15.04
C PHE A 181 -18.55 -0.76 -14.90
#